data_AF-A0A6A3K3K4-F1
#
_entry.id   AF-A0A6A3K3K4-F1
#
_cell.length_a   1.000
_cell.length_b   1.000
_cell.length_c   1.000
_cell.angle_alpha   90.00
_cell.angle_beta   90.00
_cell.angle_gamma   90.00
#
_symmetry.space_group_name_H-M   'P 1'
#
loop_
_entity.id
_entity.type
_entity.pdbx_description
1 polymer ?
#
loop_
_entity_poly.entity_id
_entity_poly.type
_entity_poly.pdbx_seq_one_letter_code
_entity_poly.pdbx_strand_id
1 'polypeptide(L)'
;MVTRLLEAEFKLAHNLPFLNLLHDLWTTDTGKKGVLGASLPFIGSDWSFHRITLLVTVVNGSHGSYLVKDMKLSRIAKLYGVFISAMAQFLMSDTAPSVRKVSKLFEDLVPVDCAIHVLNLCLVYGLGMRENVESIYDQDTNVTTKPRRVCTTGGAYPEGAALVKKVRSLNNYFKTPQRVD
;
A
#
# COMPACT_ATOMS: atom_id res chain seq x y z
N MET A 1 3.60 -22.30 -13.75
CA MET A 1 3.83 -22.68 -12.34
C MET A 1 2.85 -21.94 -11.42
N VAL A 2 2.83 -20.60 -11.44
CA VAL A 2 1.91 -19.77 -10.64
C VAL A 2 0.44 -20.10 -10.89
N THR A 3 0.00 -20.23 -12.14
CA THR A 3 -1.38 -20.60 -12.51
C THR A 3 -1.85 -21.86 -11.81
N ARG A 4 -1.07 -22.96 -11.96
CA ARG A 4 -1.42 -24.26 -11.39
C ARG A 4 -1.49 -24.21 -9.86
N LEU A 5 -0.56 -23.50 -9.22
CA LEU A 5 -0.57 -23.29 -7.78
C LEU A 5 -1.84 -22.56 -7.33
N LEU A 6 -2.13 -21.41 -7.95
CA LEU A 6 -3.28 -20.59 -7.57
C LEU A 6 -4.61 -21.29 -7.88
N GLU A 7 -4.73 -22.02 -8.98
CA GLU A 7 -5.93 -22.79 -9.30
C GLU A 7 -6.16 -23.96 -8.34
N ALA A 8 -5.08 -24.64 -7.91
CA ALA A 8 -5.19 -25.72 -6.93
C ALA A 8 -5.64 -25.17 -5.57
N GLU A 9 -4.99 -24.11 -5.09
CA GLU A 9 -5.36 -23.43 -3.85
C GLU A 9 -6.77 -22.85 -3.91
N PHE A 10 -7.18 -22.28 -5.05
CA PHE A 10 -8.53 -21.76 -5.22
C PHE A 10 -9.59 -22.86 -5.13
N LYS A 11 -9.32 -24.04 -5.70
CA LYS A 11 -10.20 -25.22 -5.54
C LYS A 11 -10.27 -25.70 -4.10
N LEU A 12 -9.13 -25.72 -3.39
CA LEU A 12 -9.07 -26.08 -1.97
C LEU A 12 -9.79 -25.06 -1.09
N ALA A 13 -9.78 -23.79 -1.47
CA ALA A 13 -10.58 -22.72 -0.87
C ALA A 13 -12.06 -22.76 -1.30
N HIS A 14 -12.54 -23.85 -1.92
CA HIS A 14 -13.90 -24.00 -2.42
C HIS A 14 -14.34 -22.91 -3.43
N ASN A 15 -13.39 -22.40 -4.20
CA ASN A 15 -13.56 -21.28 -5.13
C ASN A 15 -13.98 -19.97 -4.43
N LEU A 16 -13.67 -19.82 -3.15
CA LEU A 16 -13.83 -18.56 -2.42
C LEU A 16 -12.57 -17.70 -2.58
N PRO A 17 -12.70 -16.36 -2.67
CA PRO A 17 -11.56 -15.47 -2.69
C PRO A 17 -10.69 -15.63 -1.43
N PHE A 18 -9.39 -15.80 -1.61
CA PHE A 18 -8.42 -16.07 -0.53
C PHE A 18 -7.13 -15.25 -0.66
N LEU A 19 -6.94 -14.58 -1.79
CA LEU A 19 -5.72 -13.81 -2.06
C LEU A 19 -5.82 -12.39 -1.51
N ASN A 20 -4.67 -11.87 -1.08
CA ASN A 20 -4.50 -10.45 -0.83
C ASN A 20 -3.76 -9.84 -2.03
N LEU A 21 -4.41 -8.95 -2.77
CA LEU A 21 -3.74 -8.19 -3.83
C LEU A 21 -3.08 -6.97 -3.23
N LEU A 22 -1.75 -6.99 -3.15
CA LEU A 22 -0.95 -5.82 -2.79
C LEU A 22 -0.60 -5.06 -4.05
N HIS A 23 -0.82 -3.74 -4.05
CA HIS A 23 -0.28 -2.88 -5.09
C HIS A 23 0.34 -1.61 -4.52
N ASP A 24 1.32 -1.11 -5.23
CA ASP A 24 2.07 0.08 -4.84
C ASP A 24 2.39 0.91 -6.09
N LEU A 25 2.36 2.24 -5.93
CA LEU A 25 2.77 3.18 -6.96
C LEU A 25 3.78 4.15 -6.38
N TRP A 26 4.98 4.14 -6.94
CA TRP A 26 6.04 5.06 -6.52
C TRP A 26 6.69 5.72 -7.73
N THR A 27 7.36 6.84 -7.49
CA THR A 27 8.22 7.48 -8.48
C THR A 27 9.66 7.03 -8.25
N THR A 28 10.41 6.82 -9.32
CA THR A 28 11.87 6.62 -9.22
C THR A 28 12.54 7.82 -8.57
N ASP A 29 13.75 7.67 -8.04
CA ASP A 29 14.51 8.75 -7.38
C ASP A 29 14.67 10.01 -8.23
N THR A 30 14.73 9.86 -9.56
CA THR A 30 14.80 10.99 -10.49
C THR A 30 13.48 11.75 -10.69
N GLY A 31 12.37 11.23 -10.14
CA GLY A 31 11.01 11.74 -10.33
C GLY A 31 10.43 11.56 -11.74
N LYS A 32 11.23 11.13 -12.71
CA LYS A 32 10.86 11.12 -14.14
C LYS A 32 9.94 9.98 -14.55
N LYS A 33 9.91 8.89 -13.78
CA LYS A 33 9.17 7.67 -14.09
C LYS A 33 8.34 7.24 -12.91
N GLY A 34 7.06 6.97 -13.17
CA GLY A 34 6.21 6.23 -12.25
C GLY A 34 6.46 4.73 -12.39
N VAL A 35 6.32 3.99 -11.30
CA VAL A 35 6.46 2.54 -11.25
C VAL A 35 5.24 1.99 -10.53
N LEU A 36 4.68 0.93 -11.09
CA LEU A 36 3.60 0.13 -10.51
C LEU A 36 4.17 -1.23 -10.12
N GLY A 37 4.00 -1.57 -8.85
CA GLY A 37 4.30 -2.88 -8.29
C GLY A 37 3.02 -3.62 -7.89
N ALA A 38 3.01 -4.93 -8.05
CA ALA A 38 1.96 -5.79 -7.50
C ALA A 38 2.52 -7.12 -6.99
N SER A 39 1.94 -7.61 -5.89
CA SER A 39 2.26 -8.94 -5.32
C SER A 39 1.04 -9.59 -4.66
N LEU A 40 1.09 -10.90 -4.47
CA LEU A 40 0.06 -11.72 -3.85
C LEU A 40 0.63 -12.50 -2.65
N PRO A 41 0.52 -11.98 -1.43
CA PRO A 41 0.63 -12.77 -0.23
C PRO A 41 -0.66 -13.55 0.07
N PHE A 42 -0.51 -14.81 0.47
CA PHE A 42 -1.59 -15.66 0.94
C PHE A 42 -1.05 -16.77 1.85
N ILE A 43 -1.94 -17.42 2.59
CA ILE A 43 -1.63 -18.62 3.36
C ILE A 43 -2.15 -19.81 2.55
N GLY A 44 -1.29 -20.78 2.28
CA GLY A 44 -1.64 -21.98 1.53
C GLY A 44 -2.44 -22.97 2.37
N SER A 45 -3.00 -23.97 1.69
CA SER A 45 -3.68 -25.12 2.31
C SER A 45 -2.81 -25.90 3.30
N ASP A 46 -1.49 -25.79 3.19
CA ASP A 46 -0.49 -26.36 4.10
C ASP A 46 -0.15 -25.44 5.29
N TRP A 47 -0.85 -24.32 5.45
CA TRP A 47 -0.59 -23.26 6.43
C TRP A 47 0.74 -22.51 6.24
N SER A 48 1.40 -22.68 5.10
CA SER A 48 2.60 -21.92 4.78
C SER A 48 2.24 -20.53 4.24
N PHE A 49 3.03 -19.53 4.62
CA PHE A 49 2.92 -18.20 4.04
C PHE A 49 3.63 -18.15 2.68
N HIS A 50 2.89 -17.78 1.64
CA HIS A 50 3.40 -17.60 0.30
C HIS A 50 3.34 -16.13 -0.11
N ARG A 51 4.33 -15.69 -0.88
CA ARG A 51 4.30 -14.38 -1.55
C ARG A 51 4.75 -14.52 -2.98
N ILE A 52 3.86 -14.16 -3.91
CA ILE A 52 4.17 -14.15 -5.35
C ILE A 52 4.33 -12.70 -5.79
N THR A 53 5.53 -12.34 -6.28
CA THR A 53 5.73 -11.08 -6.99
C THR A 53 5.13 -11.19 -8.37
N LEU A 54 4.14 -10.36 -8.68
CA LEU A 54 3.39 -10.44 -9.93
C LEU A 54 3.93 -9.49 -10.99
N LEU A 55 4.23 -8.25 -10.61
CA LEU A 55 4.52 -7.23 -11.59
C LEU A 55 5.37 -6.14 -10.99
N VAL A 56 6.34 -5.69 -11.79
CA VAL A 56 6.95 -4.37 -11.70
C VAL A 56 6.92 -3.79 -13.11
N THR A 57 6.28 -2.64 -13.29
CA THR A 57 6.28 -1.94 -14.59
C THR A 57 6.43 -0.45 -14.42
N VAL A 58 7.15 0.15 -15.35
CA VAL A 58 7.15 1.60 -15.54
C VAL A 58 5.78 2.02 -16.08
N VAL A 59 5.21 3.06 -15.47
CA VAL A 59 3.96 3.71 -15.88
C VAL A 59 4.32 5.16 -16.20
N ASN A 60 4.61 5.42 -17.47
CA ASN A 60 4.86 6.77 -17.98
C ASN A 60 3.56 7.31 -18.59
N GLY A 61 3.05 8.43 -18.08
CA GLY A 61 2.03 9.24 -18.77
C GLY A 61 0.55 8.90 -18.53
N SER A 62 0.18 7.86 -17.78
CA SER A 62 -1.24 7.62 -17.44
C SER A 62 -1.56 8.06 -16.01
N HIS A 63 -2.14 9.25 -15.85
CA HIS A 63 -2.72 9.70 -14.58
C HIS A 63 -4.11 9.12 -14.30
N GLY A 64 -4.69 8.37 -15.24
CA GLY A 64 -6.02 7.76 -15.11
C GLY A 64 -5.98 6.49 -14.26
N SER A 65 -6.71 6.47 -13.14
CA SER A 65 -6.81 5.29 -12.26
C SER A 65 -7.35 4.04 -12.98
N TYR A 66 -8.24 4.23 -13.96
CA TYR A 66 -8.77 3.14 -14.79
C TYR A 66 -7.69 2.45 -15.61
N LEU A 67 -6.81 3.23 -16.25
CA LEU A 67 -5.71 2.69 -17.05
C LEU A 67 -4.71 1.91 -16.19
N VAL A 68 -4.47 2.37 -14.96
CA VAL A 68 -3.61 1.66 -14.00
C VAL A 68 -4.24 0.33 -13.59
N LYS A 69 -5.54 0.29 -13.29
CA LYS A 69 -6.27 -0.96 -13.01
C LYS A 69 -6.18 -1.93 -14.17
N ASP A 70 -6.52 -1.47 -15.38
CA ASP A 70 -6.55 -2.31 -16.57
C ASP A 70 -5.16 -2.84 -16.92
N MET A 71 -4.14 -1.98 -16.93
CA MET A 71 -2.75 -2.38 -17.15
C MET A 71 -2.30 -3.46 -16.16
N LYS A 72 -2.65 -3.31 -14.87
CA LYS A 72 -2.32 -4.28 -13.82
C LYS A 72 -2.94 -5.64 -14.14
N LEU A 73 -4.25 -5.67 -14.34
CA LEU A 73 -5.00 -6.92 -14.55
C LEU A 73 -4.60 -7.60 -15.86
N SER A 74 -4.58 -6.86 -16.97
CA SER A 74 -4.22 -7.37 -18.29
C SER A 74 -2.81 -7.93 -18.33
N ARG A 75 -1.86 -7.30 -17.62
CA ARG A 75 -0.47 -7.78 -17.59
C ARG A 75 -0.30 -9.01 -16.71
N ILE A 76 -1.00 -9.09 -15.58
CA ILE A 76 -1.01 -10.28 -14.72
C ILE A 76 -1.63 -11.47 -15.46
N ALA A 77 -2.76 -11.25 -16.14
CA ALA A 77 -3.40 -12.25 -16.98
C ALA A 77 -2.45 -12.71 -18.10
N LYS A 78 -1.73 -11.79 -18.77
CA LYS A 78 -0.75 -12.15 -19.81
C LYS A 78 0.45 -12.93 -19.28
N LEU A 79 0.97 -12.57 -18.10
CA LEU A 79 2.18 -13.20 -17.54
C LEU A 79 1.90 -14.55 -16.89
N TYR A 80 0.74 -14.70 -16.25
CA TYR A 80 0.43 -15.87 -15.43
C TYR A 80 -0.79 -16.64 -15.89
N GLY A 81 -1.59 -16.15 -16.84
CA GLY A 81 -2.83 -16.81 -17.27
C GLY A 81 -3.90 -16.88 -16.18
N VAL A 82 -3.84 -15.99 -15.17
CA VAL A 82 -4.78 -16.00 -14.03
C VAL A 82 -5.58 -14.71 -13.98
N PHE A 83 -6.89 -14.85 -13.79
CA PHE A 83 -7.81 -13.75 -13.51
C PHE A 83 -7.87 -13.49 -12.00
N ILE A 84 -6.90 -12.72 -11.49
CA ILE A 84 -6.73 -12.53 -10.05
C ILE A 84 -7.91 -11.83 -9.35
N SER A 85 -8.75 -11.10 -10.08
CA SER A 85 -9.90 -10.40 -9.49
C SER A 85 -10.92 -11.37 -8.90
N ALA A 86 -11.06 -12.57 -9.46
CA ALA A 86 -11.98 -13.59 -8.94
C ALA A 86 -11.45 -14.31 -7.69
N MET A 87 -10.13 -14.27 -7.46
CA MET A 87 -9.46 -14.99 -6.38
C MET A 87 -9.05 -14.07 -5.22
N ALA A 88 -9.03 -12.75 -5.45
CA ALA A 88 -8.63 -11.77 -4.46
C ALA A 88 -9.82 -11.32 -3.60
N GLN A 89 -9.64 -11.41 -2.28
CA GLN A 89 -10.60 -10.89 -1.30
C GLN A 89 -10.24 -9.47 -0.88
N PHE A 90 -8.95 -9.22 -0.66
CA PHE A 90 -8.45 -7.96 -0.14
C PHE A 90 -7.60 -7.23 -1.17
N LEU A 91 -7.68 -5.91 -1.16
CA LEU A 91 -6.82 -5.02 -1.93
C LEU A 91 -6.05 -4.10 -0.99
N MET A 92 -4.77 -4.40 -0.76
CA MET A 92 -3.92 -3.60 0.09
C MET A 92 -3.12 -2.58 -0.74
N SER A 93 -3.11 -1.32 -0.30
CA SER A 93 -2.39 -0.24 -0.98
C SER A 93 -1.93 0.86 -0.03
N ASP A 94 -1.05 1.76 -0.49
CA ASP A 94 -0.79 2.99 0.27
C ASP A 94 -2.06 3.87 0.37
N THR A 95 -2.00 4.90 1.23
CA THR A 95 -3.13 5.81 1.47
C THR A 95 -3.10 7.05 0.59
N ALA A 96 -2.22 7.11 -0.42
CA ALA A 96 -2.12 8.26 -1.30
C ALA A 96 -3.40 8.39 -2.14
N PRO A 97 -3.89 9.62 -2.40
CA PRO A 97 -5.13 9.83 -3.15
C PRO A 97 -5.14 9.19 -4.55
N SER A 98 -4.00 9.17 -5.24
CA SER A 98 -3.84 8.53 -6.56
C SER A 98 -4.04 7.02 -6.49
N VAL A 99 -3.55 6.38 -5.45
CA VAL A 99 -3.60 4.93 -5.26
C VAL A 99 -4.98 4.51 -4.75
N ARG A 100 -5.55 5.25 -3.79
CA ARG A 100 -6.95 5.06 -3.37
C ARG A 100 -7.95 5.15 -4.51
N LYS A 101 -7.72 6.03 -5.49
CA LYS A 101 -8.56 6.09 -6.71
C LYS A 101 -8.50 4.81 -7.53
N VAL A 102 -7.37 4.11 -7.56
CA VAL A 102 -7.26 2.80 -8.20
C VAL A 102 -7.97 1.74 -7.36
N SER A 103 -7.79 1.76 -6.03
CA SER A 103 -8.43 0.79 -5.13
C SER A 103 -9.95 0.80 -5.23
N LYS A 104 -10.55 2.00 -5.30
CA LYS A 104 -12.01 2.18 -5.45
C LYS A 104 -12.60 1.59 -6.73
N LEU A 105 -11.77 1.28 -7.74
CA LEU A 105 -12.25 0.64 -8.97
C LEU A 105 -12.43 -0.88 -8.82
N PHE A 106 -11.99 -1.47 -7.70
CA PHE A 106 -12.19 -2.88 -7.40
C PHE A 106 -13.42 -3.02 -6.50
N GLU A 107 -14.60 -3.08 -7.10
CA GLU A 107 -15.89 -3.09 -6.39
C GLU A 107 -16.08 -4.34 -5.53
N ASP A 108 -15.57 -5.48 -5.98
CA ASP A 108 -15.73 -6.78 -5.30
C ASP A 108 -14.66 -7.06 -4.23
N LEU A 109 -13.64 -6.19 -4.10
CA LEU A 109 -12.51 -6.40 -3.18
C LEU A 109 -12.63 -5.46 -1.98
N VAL A 110 -12.28 -5.97 -0.81
CA VAL A 110 -12.22 -5.17 0.42
C VAL A 110 -10.91 -4.35 0.42
N PRO A 111 -10.97 -3.01 0.34
CA PRO A 111 -9.77 -2.18 0.37
C PRO A 111 -9.19 -2.15 1.78
N VAL A 112 -7.87 -2.30 1.88
CA VAL A 112 -7.11 -2.29 3.14
C VAL A 112 -5.94 -1.31 3.03
N ASP A 113 -5.78 -0.44 4.02
CA ASP A 113 -4.64 0.47 4.05
C ASP A 113 -3.35 -0.31 4.41
N CYS A 114 -2.25 -0.01 3.73
CA CYS A 114 -0.95 -0.61 4.01
C CYS A 114 -0.45 -0.19 5.40
N ALA A 115 -0.33 -1.16 6.32
CA ALA A 115 0.10 -0.92 7.69
C ALA A 115 1.49 -0.25 7.78
N ILE A 116 2.42 -0.59 6.87
CA ILE A 116 3.74 0.05 6.80
C ILE A 116 3.61 1.52 6.41
N HIS A 117 2.73 1.85 5.46
CA HIS A 117 2.50 3.24 5.06
C HIS A 117 1.86 4.04 6.19
N VAL A 118 0.83 3.49 6.84
CA VAL A 118 0.16 4.12 7.98
C VAL A 118 1.14 4.33 9.13
N LEU A 119 1.95 3.33 9.48
CA LEU A 119 2.99 3.46 10.50
C LEU A 119 4.00 4.55 10.13
N ASN A 120 4.47 4.58 8.88
CA ASN A 120 5.37 5.63 8.41
C ASN A 120 4.72 7.02 8.53
N LEU A 121 3.44 7.17 8.18
CA LEU A 121 2.69 8.41 8.39
C LEU A 121 2.63 8.81 9.87
N CYS A 122 2.32 7.88 10.77
CA CYS A 122 2.32 8.12 12.21
C CYS A 122 3.70 8.60 12.70
N LEU A 123 4.79 8.01 12.19
CA LEU A 123 6.14 8.42 12.55
C LEU A 123 6.48 9.82 12.03
N VAL A 124 6.21 10.14 10.75
CA VAL A 124 6.56 11.45 10.20
C VAL A 124 5.72 12.58 10.79
N TYR A 125 4.43 12.35 11.06
CA TYR A 125 3.59 13.33 11.76
C TYR A 125 3.97 13.44 13.23
N GLY A 126 4.16 12.31 13.91
CA GLY A 126 4.57 12.25 15.31
C GLY A 126 6.01 12.72 15.57
N LEU A 127 6.79 13.05 14.54
CA LEU A 127 8.10 13.70 14.64
C LEU A 127 8.07 15.15 14.17
N GLY A 128 6.92 15.64 13.69
CA GLY A 128 6.78 16.96 13.08
C GLY A 128 7.55 17.10 11.75
N MET A 129 7.98 15.99 11.14
CA MET A 129 8.67 15.99 9.84
C MET A 129 7.72 16.26 8.67
N ARG A 130 6.41 16.21 8.91
CA ARG A 130 5.37 16.43 7.91
C ARG A 130 4.22 17.24 8.50
N GLU A 131 3.71 18.19 7.73
CA GLU A 131 2.50 18.93 8.08
C GLU A 131 1.27 18.15 7.59
N ASN A 132 0.24 18.10 8.42
CA ASN A 132 -1.07 17.62 7.99
C ASN A 132 -1.92 18.81 7.56
N VAL A 133 -2.47 18.75 6.36
CA VAL A 133 -3.22 19.85 5.74
C VAL A 133 -4.55 19.36 5.18
N GLU A 134 -5.61 20.13 5.42
CA GLU A 134 -6.96 19.85 4.94
C GLU A 134 -7.44 20.95 3.99
N SER A 135 -8.15 20.56 2.94
CA SER A 135 -8.80 21.51 2.03
C SER A 135 -10.12 21.99 2.65
N ILE A 136 -10.31 23.30 2.73
CA ILE A 136 -11.58 23.87 3.21
C ILE A 136 -12.57 23.89 2.04
N TYR A 137 -13.75 23.31 2.24
CA TYR A 137 -14.85 23.42 1.29
C TYR A 137 -15.75 24.57 1.73
N ASP A 138 -15.84 25.60 0.89
CA ASP A 138 -16.75 26.73 1.09
C ASP A 138 -18.09 26.41 0.43
N GLN A 139 -19.12 26.21 1.25
CA GLN A 139 -20.47 25.87 0.80
C GLN A 139 -21.17 27.03 0.10
N ASP A 140 -20.80 28.28 0.40
CA ASP A 140 -21.49 29.48 -0.12
C ASP A 140 -21.03 29.84 -1.53
N THR A 141 -19.74 29.61 -1.83
CA THR A 141 -19.17 29.90 -3.15
C THR A 141 -19.17 28.70 -4.08
N ASN A 142 -19.44 27.49 -3.57
CA ASN A 142 -19.36 26.21 -4.29
C ASN A 142 -17.99 25.99 -4.96
N VAL A 143 -16.96 26.66 -4.43
CA VAL A 143 -15.58 26.64 -4.91
C VAL A 143 -14.71 26.05 -3.80
N THR A 144 -13.96 25.01 -4.13
CA THR A 144 -12.88 24.54 -3.24
C THR A 144 -11.76 25.56 -3.28
N THR A 145 -11.75 26.50 -2.33
CA THR A 145 -10.65 27.44 -2.20
C THR A 145 -9.41 26.70 -1.71
N LYS A 146 -8.25 27.07 -2.26
CA LYS A 146 -6.95 26.46 -1.92
C LYS A 146 -6.31 26.85 -0.58
N PRO A 147 -6.84 27.72 0.32
CA PRO A 147 -6.19 27.86 1.61
C PRO A 147 -6.37 26.55 2.36
N ARG A 148 -5.25 25.82 2.45
CA ARG A 148 -5.12 24.58 3.17
C ARG A 148 -5.08 24.92 4.65
N ARG A 149 -6.05 24.44 5.42
CA ARG A 149 -5.97 24.51 6.88
C ARG A 149 -4.85 23.59 7.33
N VAL A 150 -3.88 24.11 8.06
CA VAL A 150 -2.88 23.27 8.73
C VAL A 150 -3.56 22.65 9.95
N CYS A 151 -3.79 21.34 9.90
CA CYS A 151 -4.40 20.57 10.99
C CYS A 151 -3.34 20.11 12.01
N THR A 152 -2.10 19.95 11.54
CA THR A 152 -0.94 19.68 12.40
C THR A 152 0.25 20.38 11.77
N THR A 153 0.77 21.39 12.47
CA THR A 153 1.97 22.12 12.05
C THR A 153 3.16 21.16 12.02
N GLY A 154 3.95 21.22 10.95
CA GLY A 154 5.27 20.61 10.96
C GLY A 154 6.22 21.43 11.82
N GLY A 155 7.40 20.88 12.06
CA GLY A 155 8.46 21.51 12.83
C GLY A 155 9.06 20.59 13.87
N ALA A 156 9.97 21.12 14.68
CA ALA A 156 10.58 20.35 15.75
C ALA A 156 9.49 19.92 16.75
N TYR A 157 9.33 18.60 16.90
CA TYR A 157 8.45 18.02 17.91
C TYR A 157 9.29 17.29 18.96
N PRO A 158 9.62 17.95 20.09
CA PRO A 158 10.55 17.43 21.10
C PRO A 158 10.13 16.07 21.67
N GLU A 159 8.84 15.84 21.84
CA GLU A 159 8.25 14.60 22.35
C GLU A 159 8.51 13.44 21.37
N GLY A 160 8.35 13.69 20.06
CA GLY A 160 8.69 12.74 19.02
C GLY A 160 10.18 12.39 19.02
N ALA A 161 11.04 13.40 19.13
CA ALA A 161 12.49 13.18 19.23
C ALA A 161 12.86 12.36 20.48
N ALA A 162 12.20 12.61 21.62
CA ALA A 162 12.37 11.83 22.84
C ALA A 162 11.90 10.38 22.68
N LEU A 163 10.76 10.15 22.01
CA LEU A 163 10.27 8.81 21.68
C LEU A 163 11.28 8.04 20.82
N VAL A 164 11.80 8.65 19.75
CA VAL A 164 12.81 8.02 18.88
C VAL A 164 14.07 7.65 19.66
N LYS A 165 14.53 8.51 20.57
CA LYS A 165 15.65 8.20 21.47
C LYS A 165 15.34 6.97 22.33
N LYS A 166 14.16 6.90 22.96
CA LYS A 166 13.74 5.75 23.80
C LYS A 166 13.63 4.45 23.00
N VAL A 167 12.99 4.49 21.82
CA VAL A 167 12.86 3.32 20.94
C VAL A 167 14.24 2.84 20.45
N ARG A 168 15.16 3.76 20.14
CA ARG A 168 16.54 3.42 19.78
C ARG A 168 17.28 2.75 20.94
N SER A 169 17.15 3.28 22.15
CA SER A 169 17.71 2.66 23.35
C SER A 169 17.16 1.25 23.59
N LEU A 170 15.86 1.06 23.40
CA LEU A 170 15.20 -0.25 23.52
C LEU A 170 15.71 -1.24 22.46
N ASN A 171 15.79 -0.82 21.21
CA ASN A 171 16.37 -1.65 20.14
C ASN A 171 17.82 -2.03 20.45
N ASN A 172 18.63 -1.09 20.96
CA ASN A 172 20.01 -1.38 21.36
C ASN A 172 20.07 -2.37 22.52
N TYR A 173 19.18 -2.23 23.50
CA TYR A 173 19.04 -3.17 24.61
C TYR A 173 18.80 -4.61 24.10
N PHE A 174 17.87 -4.81 23.16
CA PHE A 174 17.57 -6.14 22.61
C PHE A 174 18.62 -6.66 21.62
N LYS A 175 19.39 -5.78 20.97
CA LYS A 175 20.49 -6.16 20.07
C LYS A 175 21.81 -6.43 20.80
N THR A 176 21.89 -6.16 22.10
CA THR A 176 23.12 -6.40 22.87
C THR A 176 23.21 -7.90 23.19
N PRO A 177 24.27 -8.61 22.74
CA PRO A 177 24.37 -10.09 22.84
C PRO A 177 24.34 -10.67 24.26
N GLN A 178 24.47 -9.85 25.29
CA GLN A 178 24.64 -10.27 26.69
C GLN A 178 23.36 -10.84 27.35
N ARG A 179 22.27 -11.08 26.59
CA ARG A 179 20.99 -11.55 27.14
C ARG A 179 20.30 -12.61 26.28
N VAL A 180 21.03 -13.23 25.35
CA VAL A 180 20.59 -14.43 24.63
C VAL A 180 21.28 -15.63 25.29
N ASP A 181 20.95 -15.86 26.56
CA ASP A 181 21.18 -17.13 27.26
C ASP A 181 19.80 -17.70 27.63
#